data_AF-J2M8E9-F1
#
_entry.id   AF-J2M8E9-F1
#
_cell.length_a   1.000
_cell.length_b   1.000
_cell.length_c   1.000
_cell.angle_alpha   90.00
_cell.angle_beta   90.00
_cell.angle_gamma   90.00
#
_symmetry.space_group_name_H-M   'P 1'
#
loop_
_entity.id
_entity.type
_entity.pdbx_description
1 polymer ?
#
loop_
_entity_poly.entity_id
_entity_poly.type
_entity_poly.pdbx_seq_one_letter_code
_entity_poly.pdbx_strand_id
1 'polypeptide(L)'
;MPLLARTHPRLSAAATLGVAVGILAPADSIISKILIGWNAGVWTYLVLMLWLTMRAKAPDVKRIAEVEDENAGLVLLLVSIAALASLATITFELAGSRDLETTRKLLRYGFTALTVIGSWLLIGVIFSVHYARLYYTWNGKEPALRFAEGLTTPNYWDFLYFSFTIGVAVQTADVGVATRDLRKIVLAQSLIGFVFNTAILGFSINIAAGLFG
;
A
#
# COMPACT_ATOMS: atom_id res chain seq x y z
N MET A 1 13.47 10.51 -14.76
CA MET A 1 13.41 9.09 -14.30
C MET A 1 14.67 8.56 -13.59
N PRO A 2 15.91 9.08 -13.72
CA PRO A 2 17.07 8.48 -13.02
C PRO A 2 17.15 8.81 -11.51
N LEU A 3 16.41 9.81 -11.03
CA LEU A 3 16.38 10.22 -9.62
C LEU A 3 15.58 9.27 -8.72
N LEU A 4 14.41 8.80 -9.17
CA LEU A 4 13.55 7.87 -8.41
C LEU A 4 14.23 6.50 -8.17
N ALA A 5 15.04 6.06 -9.15
CA ALA A 5 15.76 4.79 -9.08
C ALA A 5 16.84 4.76 -8.00
N ARG A 6 17.44 5.90 -7.66
CA ARG A 6 18.50 6.01 -6.65
C ARG A 6 17.95 6.16 -5.23
N THR A 7 16.79 6.78 -5.06
CA THR A 7 16.21 7.08 -3.75
C THR A 7 15.30 5.97 -3.23
N HIS A 8 14.62 5.23 -4.11
CA HIS A 8 13.77 4.09 -3.72
C HIS A 8 14.18 2.80 -4.46
N PRO A 9 15.31 2.17 -4.08
CA PRO A 9 15.83 1.00 -4.79
C PRO A 9 14.85 -0.19 -4.77
N ARG A 10 14.09 -0.35 -3.68
CA ARG A 10 13.11 -1.44 -3.51
C ARG A 10 11.89 -1.24 -4.38
N LEU A 11 11.36 -0.02 -4.42
CA LEU A 11 10.23 0.33 -5.28
C LEU A 11 10.61 0.19 -6.76
N SER A 12 11.82 0.60 -7.11
CA SER A 12 12.32 0.51 -8.49
C SER A 12 12.54 -0.93 -8.94
N ALA A 13 13.09 -1.78 -8.07
CA ALA A 13 13.21 -3.22 -8.33
C ALA A 13 11.83 -3.86 -8.52
N ALA A 14 10.88 -3.56 -7.64
CA ALA A 14 9.51 -4.05 -7.73
C ALA A 14 8.79 -3.57 -9.01
N ALA A 15 8.95 -2.28 -9.37
CA ALA A 15 8.37 -1.73 -10.59
C ALA A 15 8.97 -2.37 -11.84
N THR A 16 10.28 -2.57 -11.88
CA THR A 16 10.97 -3.20 -13.03
C THR A 16 10.51 -4.66 -13.20
N LEU A 17 10.41 -5.40 -12.09
CA LEU A 17 9.93 -6.78 -12.11
C LEU A 17 8.45 -6.84 -12.49
N GLY A 18 7.61 -5.95 -11.97
CA GLY A 18 6.20 -5.87 -12.34
C GLY A 18 6.00 -5.58 -13.83
N VAL A 19 6.77 -4.64 -14.41
CA VAL A 19 6.73 -4.36 -15.85
C VAL A 19 7.18 -5.57 -16.66
N ALA A 20 8.28 -6.23 -16.27
CA ALA A 20 8.77 -7.42 -16.96
C ALA A 20 7.73 -8.55 -16.95
N VAL A 21 7.11 -8.82 -15.79
CA VAL A 21 6.07 -9.84 -15.66
C VAL A 21 4.82 -9.49 -16.46
N GLY A 22 4.41 -8.21 -16.47
CA GLY A 22 3.26 -7.75 -17.26
C GLY A 22 3.47 -7.90 -18.78
N ILE A 23 4.69 -7.64 -19.28
CA ILE A 23 5.02 -7.80 -20.70
C ILE A 23 5.05 -9.28 -21.11
N LEU A 24 5.62 -10.13 -20.25
CA LEU A 24 5.81 -11.56 -20.53
C LEU A 24 4.57 -12.42 -20.24
N ALA A 25 3.52 -11.85 -19.63
CA ALA A 25 2.31 -12.58 -19.29
C ALA A 25 1.54 -13.05 -20.55
N PRO A 26 1.19 -14.35 -20.64
CA PRO A 26 0.37 -14.89 -21.72
C PRO A 26 -1.11 -14.55 -21.48
N ALA A 27 -1.50 -13.30 -21.74
CA ALA A 27 -2.88 -12.84 -21.63
C ALA A 27 -3.32 -12.10 -22.90
N ASP A 28 -4.57 -12.29 -23.31
CA ASP A 28 -5.09 -11.72 -24.56
C ASP A 28 -5.48 -10.23 -24.42
N SER A 29 -5.82 -9.79 -23.21
CA SER A 29 -6.20 -8.41 -22.91
C SER A 29 -5.04 -7.60 -22.32
N ILE A 30 -4.87 -6.38 -22.82
CA ILE A 30 -3.91 -5.40 -22.27
C ILE A 30 -4.19 -5.13 -20.79
N ILE A 31 -5.46 -5.06 -20.39
CA ILE A 31 -5.86 -4.80 -19.00
C ILE A 31 -5.38 -5.94 -18.09
N SER A 32 -5.57 -7.20 -18.51
CA SER A 32 -5.12 -8.36 -17.74
C SER A 32 -3.59 -8.39 -17.60
N LYS A 33 -2.84 -8.05 -18.66
CA LYS A 33 -1.37 -7.92 -18.59
C LYS A 33 -0.93 -6.85 -17.58
N ILE A 34 -1.60 -5.70 -17.59
CA ILE A 34 -1.33 -4.60 -16.64
C ILE A 34 -1.61 -5.06 -15.21
N LEU A 35 -2.75 -5.70 -14.95
CA LEU A 35 -3.10 -6.18 -13.61
C LEU A 35 -2.16 -7.28 -13.10
N ILE A 36 -1.71 -8.19 -13.99
CA ILE A 36 -0.73 -9.23 -13.64
C ILE A 36 0.62 -8.58 -13.27
N GLY A 37 1.09 -7.63 -14.07
CA GLY A 37 2.32 -6.90 -13.79
C GLY A 37 2.22 -6.05 -12.51
N TRP A 38 1.08 -5.40 -12.29
CA TRP A 38 0.77 -4.69 -11.05
C TRP A 38 0.87 -5.61 -9.84
N ASN A 39 0.15 -6.74 -9.84
CA ASN A 39 0.20 -7.71 -8.75
C ASN A 39 1.63 -8.19 -8.48
N ALA A 40 2.37 -8.57 -9.53
CA ALA A 40 3.75 -9.00 -9.37
C ALA A 40 4.62 -7.92 -8.71
N GLY A 41 4.49 -6.66 -9.14
CA GLY A 41 5.20 -5.54 -8.54
C GLY A 41 4.80 -5.29 -7.09
N VAL A 42 3.50 -5.25 -6.79
CA VAL A 42 2.97 -5.02 -5.45
C VAL A 42 3.46 -6.09 -4.47
N TRP A 43 3.28 -7.38 -4.80
CA TRP A 43 3.68 -8.47 -3.92
C TRP A 43 5.19 -8.54 -3.74
N THR A 44 5.97 -8.26 -4.79
CA THR A 44 7.43 -8.17 -4.67
C THR A 44 7.84 -7.04 -3.73
N TYR A 45 7.23 -5.87 -3.85
CA TYR A 45 7.49 -4.75 -2.95
C TYR A 45 7.15 -5.08 -1.50
N LEU A 46 5.99 -5.70 -1.27
CA LEU A 46 5.55 -6.13 0.06
C LEU A 46 6.53 -7.12 0.70
N VAL A 47 6.99 -8.13 -0.06
CA VAL A 47 7.97 -9.11 0.43
C VAL A 47 9.31 -8.44 0.77
N LEU A 48 9.81 -7.56 -0.10
CA LEU A 48 11.06 -6.82 0.14
C LEU A 48 10.95 -5.92 1.38
N MET A 49 9.81 -5.25 1.56
CA MET A 49 9.56 -4.42 2.73
C MET A 49 9.40 -5.23 4.00
N LEU A 50 8.69 -6.35 3.97
CA LEU A 50 8.58 -7.26 5.11
C LEU A 50 9.97 -7.78 5.53
N TRP A 51 10.79 -8.18 4.56
CA TRP A 51 12.15 -8.63 4.82
C TRP A 51 13.03 -7.53 5.44
N LEU A 52 12.88 -6.29 4.98
CA LEU A 52 13.54 -5.14 5.59
C LEU A 52 13.09 -4.92 7.03
N THR A 53 11.78 -4.86 7.26
CA THR A 53 11.18 -4.63 8.58
C THR A 53 11.63 -5.68 9.60
N MET A 54 11.75 -6.95 9.19
CA MET A 54 12.23 -8.02 10.07
C MET A 54 13.72 -7.89 10.43
N ARG A 55 14.52 -7.18 9.63
CA ARG A 55 15.98 -7.07 9.83
C ARG A 55 16.43 -5.71 10.39
N ALA A 56 15.72 -4.65 10.07
CA ALA A 56 16.10 -3.28 10.38
C ALA A 56 15.86 -2.96 11.85
N LYS A 57 16.86 -2.38 12.51
CA LYS A 57 16.72 -1.80 13.85
C LYS A 57 16.40 -0.31 13.75
N ALA A 58 16.00 0.31 14.86
CA ALA A 58 15.69 1.75 14.90
C ALA A 58 16.79 2.67 14.30
N PRO A 59 18.11 2.43 14.49
CA PRO A 59 19.15 3.23 13.84
C PRO A 59 19.16 3.09 12.31
N ASP A 60 18.85 1.90 11.80
CA ASP A 60 18.77 1.65 10.36
C ASP A 60 17.56 2.37 9.76
N VAL A 61 16.42 2.37 10.46
CA VAL A 61 15.19 3.06 10.05
C VAL A 61 15.45 4.55 9.91
N LYS A 62 16.09 5.17 10.91
CA LYS A 62 16.48 6.58 10.87
C LYS A 62 17.38 6.89 9.67
N ARG A 63 18.43 6.08 9.47
CA ARG A 63 19.37 6.28 8.35
C ARG A 63 18.68 6.15 6.99
N ILE A 64 17.79 5.18 6.83
CA ILE A 64 17.03 5.01 5.58
C ILE A 64 16.09 6.19 5.38
N ALA A 65 15.36 6.60 6.42
CA ALA A 65 14.44 7.73 6.40
C ALA A 65 15.11 9.06 6.04
N GLU A 66 16.34 9.30 6.48
CA GLU A 66 17.13 10.51 6.17
C GLU A 66 17.67 10.52 4.73
N VAL A 67 17.93 9.35 4.15
CA VAL A 67 18.45 9.20 2.78
C VAL A 67 17.33 9.22 1.73
N GLU A 68 16.13 8.81 2.12
CA GLU A 68 14.96 8.74 1.25
C GLU A 68 14.41 10.17 1.03
N ASP A 69 14.67 10.72 -0.17
CA ASP A 69 14.63 12.16 -0.50
C ASP A 69 13.21 12.76 -0.71
N GLU A 70 13.10 14.06 -0.98
CA GLU A 70 11.86 14.88 -1.03
C GLU A 70 10.68 14.31 -1.86
N ASN A 71 10.93 13.42 -2.81
CA ASN A 71 9.90 12.82 -3.67
C ASN A 71 9.01 11.77 -2.98
N ALA A 72 9.27 11.41 -1.71
CA ALA A 72 8.46 10.42 -0.99
C ALA A 72 6.95 10.72 -0.98
N GLY A 73 6.57 12.00 -0.92
CA GLY A 73 5.17 12.42 -1.00
C GLY A 73 4.54 12.21 -2.38
N LEU A 74 5.29 12.47 -3.46
CA LEU A 74 4.84 12.22 -4.84
C LEU A 74 4.72 10.71 -5.11
N VAL A 75 5.67 9.92 -4.63
CA VAL A 75 5.62 8.45 -4.73
C VAL A 75 4.40 7.90 -4.00
N LEU A 76 4.14 8.37 -2.77
CA LEU A 76 2.94 8.01 -2.01
C LEU A 76 1.66 8.31 -2.79
N LEU A 77 1.56 9.52 -3.36
CA LEU A 77 0.40 9.94 -4.13
C LEU A 77 0.22 9.10 -5.40
N LEU A 78 1.29 8.87 -6.16
CA LEU A 78 1.24 8.06 -7.37
C LEU A 78 0.83 6.61 -7.09
N VAL A 79 1.40 5.99 -6.05
CA VAL A 79 1.04 4.62 -5.69
C VAL A 79 -0.39 4.55 -5.15
N SER A 80 -0.84 5.56 -4.42
CA SER A 80 -2.22 5.64 -3.95
C SER A 80 -3.21 5.74 -5.11
N ILE A 81 -2.94 6.59 -6.09
CA ILE A 81 -3.77 6.70 -7.31
C ILE A 81 -3.77 5.38 -8.08
N ALA A 82 -2.60 4.76 -8.27
CA ALA A 82 -2.49 3.50 -8.99
C ALA A 82 -3.24 2.36 -8.27
N ALA A 83 -3.19 2.31 -6.92
CA ALA A 83 -3.94 1.36 -6.13
C ALA A 83 -5.46 1.57 -6.26
N LEU A 84 -5.94 2.82 -6.20
CA LEU A 84 -7.36 3.14 -6.41
C LEU A 84 -7.82 2.84 -7.85
N ALA A 85 -6.97 3.11 -8.85
CA ALA A 85 -7.26 2.77 -10.24
C ALA A 85 -7.33 1.24 -10.45
N SER A 86 -6.46 0.47 -9.80
CA SER A 86 -6.51 -1.01 -9.83
C SER A 86 -7.82 -1.53 -9.25
N LEU A 87 -8.29 -0.90 -8.15
CA LEU A 87 -9.54 -1.23 -7.49
C LEU A 87 -10.75 -0.96 -8.41
N ALA A 88 -10.79 0.22 -9.03
CA ALA A 88 -11.84 0.61 -9.96
C ALA A 88 -11.86 -0.28 -11.21
N THR A 89 -10.68 -0.60 -11.77
CA THR A 89 -10.59 -1.49 -12.94
C THR A 89 -11.21 -2.84 -12.64
N ILE A 90 -10.90 -3.41 -11.48
CA ILE A 90 -11.40 -4.73 -11.07
C ILE A 90 -12.90 -4.69 -10.78
N THR A 91 -13.44 -3.65 -10.13
CA THR A 91 -14.90 -3.53 -9.92
C THR A 91 -15.66 -3.52 -11.24
N PHE A 92 -15.18 -2.76 -12.25
CA PHE A 92 -15.80 -2.72 -13.57
C PHE A 92 -15.68 -4.07 -14.30
N GLU A 93 -14.54 -4.73 -14.18
CA GLU A 93 -14.28 -6.02 -14.82
C GLU A 93 -15.20 -7.13 -14.29
N LEU A 94 -15.49 -7.13 -12.97
CA LEU A 94 -16.43 -8.06 -12.33
C LEU A 94 -17.89 -7.79 -12.70
N ALA A 95 -18.29 -6.52 -12.82
CA ALA A 95 -19.66 -6.15 -13.15
C ALA A 95 -20.09 -6.62 -14.56
N GLY A 96 -19.14 -6.74 -15.49
CA GLY A 96 -19.39 -7.12 -16.88
C GLY A 96 -19.48 -8.62 -17.17
N SER A 97 -19.10 -9.51 -16.24
CA SER A 97 -19.00 -10.95 -16.52
C SER A 97 -20.07 -11.78 -15.82
N ARG A 98 -21.22 -11.97 -16.49
CA ARG A 98 -22.30 -12.86 -16.00
C ARG A 98 -22.19 -14.31 -16.52
N ASP A 99 -21.59 -14.53 -17.70
CA ASP A 99 -21.54 -15.84 -18.39
C ASP A 99 -20.15 -16.48 -18.48
N LEU A 100 -19.55 -16.85 -17.35
CA LEU A 100 -18.30 -17.63 -17.35
C LEU A 100 -18.48 -18.98 -16.61
N GLU A 101 -17.76 -19.98 -17.10
CA GLU A 101 -17.64 -21.32 -16.50
C GLU A 101 -17.14 -21.25 -15.05
N THR A 102 -17.67 -22.10 -14.16
CA THR A 102 -17.49 -22.04 -12.69
C THR A 102 -16.02 -22.00 -12.25
N THR A 103 -15.14 -22.78 -12.89
CA THR A 103 -13.70 -22.79 -12.59
C THR A 103 -13.02 -21.46 -12.94
N ARG A 104 -13.42 -20.83 -14.04
CA ARG A 104 -12.87 -19.55 -14.50
C ARG A 104 -13.37 -18.39 -13.63
N LYS A 105 -14.58 -18.50 -13.07
CA LYS A 105 -15.12 -17.57 -12.05
C LYS A 105 -14.28 -17.60 -10.77
N LEU A 106 -13.96 -18.79 -10.23
CA LEU A 106 -13.15 -18.92 -9.01
C LEU A 106 -11.75 -18.33 -9.14
N LEU A 107 -11.05 -18.60 -10.26
CA LEU A 107 -9.74 -18.02 -10.53
C LEU A 107 -9.80 -16.48 -10.60
N ARG A 108 -10.84 -15.92 -11.20
CA ARG A 108 -11.03 -14.47 -11.30
C ARG A 108 -11.33 -13.84 -9.94
N TYR A 109 -12.14 -14.49 -9.10
CA TYR A 109 -12.38 -14.04 -7.72
C TYR A 109 -11.10 -14.10 -6.89
N GLY A 110 -10.31 -15.17 -7.00
CA GLY A 110 -9.02 -15.28 -6.33
C GLY A 110 -8.04 -14.18 -6.74
N PHE A 111 -7.95 -13.89 -8.04
CA PHE A 111 -7.10 -12.82 -8.58
C PHE A 111 -7.55 -11.43 -8.11
N THR A 112 -8.85 -11.17 -8.10
CA THR A 112 -9.46 -9.96 -7.53
C THR A 112 -9.08 -9.81 -6.07
N ALA A 113 -9.32 -10.84 -5.24
CA ALA A 113 -9.02 -10.80 -3.82
C ALA A 113 -7.52 -10.53 -3.59
N LEU A 114 -6.64 -11.19 -4.35
CA LEU A 114 -5.20 -10.99 -4.28
C LEU A 114 -4.80 -9.55 -4.60
N THR A 115 -5.45 -8.93 -5.60
CA THR A 115 -5.17 -7.54 -5.98
C THR A 115 -5.66 -6.56 -4.94
N VAL A 116 -6.88 -6.77 -4.41
CA VAL A 116 -7.46 -5.88 -3.39
C VAL A 116 -6.66 -5.94 -2.10
N ILE A 117 -6.33 -7.15 -1.63
CA ILE A 117 -5.50 -7.34 -0.43
C ILE A 117 -4.10 -6.78 -0.64
N GLY A 118 -3.47 -7.06 -1.78
CA GLY A 118 -2.14 -6.54 -2.11
C GLY A 118 -2.11 -5.00 -2.14
N SER A 119 -3.08 -4.38 -2.82
CA SER A 119 -3.21 -2.92 -2.88
C SER A 119 -3.48 -2.31 -1.50
N TRP A 120 -4.33 -2.93 -0.67
CA TRP A 120 -4.57 -2.46 0.71
C TRP A 120 -3.31 -2.53 1.59
N LEU A 121 -2.59 -3.65 1.55
CA LEU A 121 -1.32 -3.81 2.27
C LEU A 121 -0.27 -2.80 1.80
N LEU A 122 -0.19 -2.58 0.49
CA LEU A 122 0.77 -1.65 -0.11
C LEU A 122 0.58 -0.22 0.42
N ILE A 123 -0.67 0.24 0.52
CA ILE A 123 -1.00 1.55 1.08
C ILE A 123 -0.47 1.65 2.51
N GLY A 124 -0.78 0.68 3.38
CA GLY A 124 -0.29 0.66 4.76
C GLY A 124 1.25 0.71 4.85
N VAL A 125 1.94 -0.09 4.03
CA VAL A 125 3.42 -0.12 4.03
C VAL A 125 4.01 1.21 3.53
N ILE A 126 3.49 1.80 2.46
CA ILE A 126 4.04 3.06 1.93
C ILE A 126 3.76 4.22 2.88
N PHE A 127 2.56 4.30 3.47
CA PHE A 127 2.28 5.30 4.49
C PHE A 127 3.19 5.11 5.72
N SER A 128 3.50 3.87 6.14
CA SER A 128 4.45 3.64 7.24
C SER A 128 5.85 4.18 6.95
N VAL A 129 6.37 3.99 5.73
CA VAL A 129 7.69 4.52 5.33
C VAL A 129 7.64 6.04 5.29
N HIS A 130 6.54 6.61 4.80
CA HIS A 130 6.36 8.06 4.77
C HIS A 130 6.28 8.67 6.17
N TYR A 131 5.60 8.01 7.11
CA TYR A 131 5.58 8.43 8.52
C TYR A 131 6.96 8.34 9.17
N ALA A 132 7.71 7.27 8.90
CA ALA A 132 9.09 7.14 9.39
C ALA A 132 9.96 8.31 8.93
N ARG A 133 9.87 8.66 7.64
CA ARG A 133 10.54 9.84 7.08
C ARG A 133 10.14 11.11 7.82
N LEU A 134 8.85 11.42 7.86
CA LEU A 134 8.36 12.65 8.50
C LEU A 134 8.72 12.74 9.98
N TYR A 135 8.76 11.61 10.68
CA TYR A 135 9.19 11.56 12.07
C TYR A 135 10.68 11.90 12.23
N TYR A 136 11.54 11.27 11.42
CA TYR A 136 13.00 11.42 11.55
C TYR A 136 13.57 12.69 10.92
N THR A 137 12.92 13.26 9.90
CA THR A 137 13.33 14.53 9.28
C THR A 137 12.73 15.76 9.99
N TRP A 138 11.91 15.56 11.02
CA TRP A 138 11.29 16.65 11.77
C TRP A 138 12.28 17.30 12.73
N ASN A 139 12.48 18.62 12.58
CA ASN A 139 13.40 19.42 13.40
C ASN A 139 12.69 20.22 14.51
N GLY A 140 11.45 19.90 14.85
CA GLY A 140 10.72 20.57 15.92
C GLY A 140 11.14 20.10 17.33
N LYS A 141 10.82 20.91 18.36
CA LYS A 141 11.18 20.62 19.76
C LYS A 141 10.52 19.35 20.32
N GLU A 142 9.36 18.98 19.80
CA GLU A 142 8.60 17.80 20.22
C GLU A 142 8.46 16.79 19.07
N PRO A 143 8.42 15.48 19.37
CA PRO A 143 8.21 14.44 18.37
C PRO A 143 6.94 14.65 17.55
N ALA A 144 7.04 14.42 16.23
CA ALA A 144 5.92 14.62 15.32
C ALA A 144 4.78 13.59 15.55
N LEU A 145 5.14 12.39 16.00
CA LEU A 145 4.24 11.37 16.54
C LEU A 145 4.58 11.11 18.01
N ARG A 146 3.56 10.99 18.86
CA ARG A 146 3.73 10.76 20.30
C ARG A 146 3.17 9.39 20.66
N PHE A 147 4.05 8.43 20.90
CA PHE A 147 3.68 7.12 21.42
C PHE A 147 3.34 7.23 22.91
N ALA A 148 2.32 6.51 23.38
CA ALA A 148 1.82 6.61 24.75
C ALA A 148 2.91 6.37 25.83
N GLU A 149 3.86 5.49 25.54
CA GLU A 149 5.00 5.16 26.43
C GLU A 149 6.16 6.16 26.35
N GLY A 150 6.07 7.20 25.50
CA GLY A 150 7.13 8.17 25.30
C GLY A 150 8.28 7.67 24.42
N LEU A 151 8.04 6.69 23.55
CA LEU A 151 9.04 6.15 22.62
C LEU A 151 9.58 7.23 21.66
N THR A 152 10.90 7.40 21.66
CA THR A 152 11.63 8.41 20.86
C THR A 152 12.44 7.83 19.70
N THR A 153 12.57 6.50 19.64
CA THR A 153 13.32 5.80 18.60
C THR A 153 12.49 4.67 17.95
N PRO A 154 11.33 5.01 17.35
CA PRO A 154 10.44 4.02 16.74
C PRO A 154 11.08 3.29 15.55
N ASN A 155 10.89 1.99 15.47
CA ASN A 155 11.31 1.18 14.33
C ASN A 155 10.17 1.05 13.29
N TYR A 156 10.40 0.29 12.21
CA TYR A 156 9.36 0.09 11.18
C TYR A 156 8.08 -0.58 11.70
N TRP A 157 8.16 -1.47 12.71
CA TRP A 157 6.97 -2.07 13.31
C TRP A 157 6.07 -1.03 13.97
N ASP A 158 6.64 -0.01 14.61
CA ASP A 158 5.87 1.06 15.26
C ASP A 158 5.13 1.92 14.21
N PHE A 159 5.80 2.23 13.09
CA PHE A 159 5.18 2.96 11.99
C PHE A 159 4.16 2.13 11.21
N LEU A 160 4.41 0.83 11.04
CA LEU A 160 3.45 -0.10 10.45
C LEU A 160 2.22 -0.21 11.34
N TYR A 161 2.41 -0.39 12.64
CA TYR A 161 1.33 -0.40 13.62
C TYR A 161 0.48 0.87 13.52
N PHE A 162 1.10 2.05 13.53
CA PHE A 162 0.38 3.31 13.36
C PHE A 162 -0.40 3.37 12.04
N SER A 163 0.25 3.07 10.92
CA SER A 163 -0.36 3.16 9.59
C SER A 163 -1.48 2.14 9.38
N PHE A 164 -1.30 0.89 9.81
CA PHE A 164 -2.33 -0.14 9.69
C PHE A 164 -3.50 0.11 10.64
N THR A 165 -3.27 0.70 11.82
CA THR A 165 -4.38 1.10 12.71
C THR A 165 -5.29 2.13 12.03
N ILE A 166 -4.71 3.13 11.34
CA ILE A 166 -5.49 4.05 10.48
C ILE A 166 -6.18 3.31 9.34
N GLY A 167 -5.49 2.40 8.66
CA GLY A 167 -6.05 1.65 7.52
C GLY A 167 -7.24 0.75 7.91
N VAL A 168 -7.16 0.10 9.06
CA VAL A 168 -8.20 -0.82 9.57
C VAL A 168 -9.37 -0.05 10.19
N ALA A 169 -9.08 0.85 11.13
CA ALA A 169 -10.09 1.45 12.01
C ALA A 169 -10.41 2.91 11.68
N VAL A 170 -9.68 3.53 10.76
CA VAL A 170 -9.81 4.97 10.44
C VAL A 170 -9.59 5.86 11.68
N GLN A 171 -8.86 5.36 12.68
CA GLN A 171 -8.62 6.04 13.96
C GLN A 171 -7.22 5.73 14.48
N THR A 172 -6.64 6.65 15.25
CA THR A 172 -5.42 6.40 16.05
C THR A 172 -5.80 5.71 17.37
N ALA A 173 -5.12 4.63 17.75
CA ALA A 173 -5.36 3.98 19.05
C ALA A 173 -4.65 4.72 20.19
N ASP A 174 -3.32 4.71 20.19
CA ASP A 174 -2.44 5.10 21.31
C ASP A 174 -1.26 6.01 20.87
N VAL A 175 -1.25 6.39 19.59
CA VAL A 175 -0.23 7.28 19.00
C VAL A 175 -0.86 8.63 18.65
N GLY A 176 -0.43 9.69 19.32
CA GLY A 176 -0.89 11.06 19.09
C GLY A 176 -0.18 11.74 17.92
N VAL A 177 -0.96 12.46 17.09
CA VAL A 177 -0.42 13.23 15.95
C VAL A 177 -0.16 14.69 16.36
N ALA A 178 1.10 15.06 16.53
CA ALA A 178 1.46 16.35 17.12
C ALA A 178 1.46 17.51 16.11
N THR A 179 1.78 17.27 14.83
CA THR A 179 1.94 18.34 13.84
C THR A 179 0.74 18.49 12.91
N ARG A 180 0.50 19.70 12.38
CA ARG A 180 -0.60 19.97 11.44
C ARG A 180 -0.42 19.24 10.11
N ASP A 181 0.81 19.15 9.61
CA ASP A 181 1.07 18.51 8.32
C ASP A 181 0.89 16.99 8.39
N LEU A 182 1.27 16.34 9.49
CA LEU A 182 0.93 14.93 9.69
C LEU A 182 -0.58 14.70 9.76
N ARG A 183 -1.36 15.59 10.38
CA ARG A 183 -2.83 15.45 10.43
C ARG A 183 -3.45 15.47 9.03
N LYS A 184 -2.94 16.30 8.10
CA LYS A 184 -3.42 16.30 6.70
C LYS A 184 -3.16 14.96 6.02
N ILE A 185 -2.00 14.35 6.29
CA ILE A 185 -1.60 13.06 5.72
C ILE A 185 -2.42 11.91 6.31
N VAL A 186 -2.63 11.92 7.63
CA VAL A 186 -3.52 10.97 8.31
C VAL A 186 -4.94 11.09 7.76
N LEU A 187 -5.46 12.30 7.56
CA LEU A 187 -6.77 12.50 6.93
C LEU A 187 -6.82 11.89 5.52
N ALA A 188 -5.80 12.09 4.69
CA ALA A 188 -5.72 11.49 3.38
C ALA A 188 -5.70 9.95 3.45
N GLN A 189 -4.90 9.37 4.36
CA GLN A 189 -4.88 7.93 4.57
C GLN A 189 -6.25 7.40 5.04
N SER A 190 -6.91 8.09 5.97
CA SER A 190 -8.24 7.74 6.47
C SER A 190 -9.28 7.70 5.35
N LEU A 191 -9.28 8.68 4.44
CA LEU A 191 -10.18 8.70 3.28
C LEU A 191 -9.91 7.53 2.33
N ILE A 192 -8.64 7.24 2.05
CA ILE A 192 -8.24 6.09 1.22
C ILE A 192 -8.67 4.78 1.91
N GLY A 193 -8.41 4.64 3.21
CA GLY A 193 -8.80 3.48 4.00
C GLY A 193 -10.31 3.24 4.00
N PHE A 194 -11.11 4.31 4.12
CA PHE A 194 -12.57 4.22 4.01
C PHE A 194 -13.03 3.66 2.65
N VAL A 195 -12.43 4.13 1.55
CA VAL A 195 -12.74 3.63 0.20
C VAL A 195 -12.39 2.15 0.08
N PHE A 196 -11.20 1.74 0.54
CA PHE A 196 -10.79 0.35 0.51
C PHE A 196 -11.70 -0.55 1.37
N ASN A 197 -12.01 -0.15 2.60
CA ASN A 197 -12.87 -0.92 3.50
C ASN A 197 -14.27 -1.10 2.89
N THR A 198 -14.81 -0.06 2.26
CA THR A 198 -16.09 -0.10 1.54
C THR A 198 -16.02 -1.04 0.33
N ALA A 199 -14.96 -0.96 -0.46
CA ALA A 199 -14.78 -1.81 -1.63
C ALA A 199 -14.60 -3.29 -1.25
N ILE A 200 -13.79 -3.59 -0.22
CA ILE A 200 -13.61 -4.95 0.31
C ILE A 200 -14.96 -5.53 0.75
N LEU A 201 -15.78 -4.75 1.45
CA LEU A 201 -17.12 -5.18 1.84
C LEU A 201 -18.00 -5.45 0.62
N GLY A 202 -18.02 -4.54 -0.36
CA GLY A 202 -18.77 -4.70 -1.61
C GLY A 202 -18.35 -5.95 -2.40
N PHE A 203 -17.05 -6.22 -2.51
CA PHE A 203 -16.54 -7.43 -3.15
C PHE A 203 -16.92 -8.69 -2.39
N SER A 204 -16.86 -8.66 -1.07
CA SER A 204 -17.25 -9.81 -0.24
C SER A 204 -18.71 -10.18 -0.47
N ILE A 205 -19.59 -9.18 -0.56
CA ILE A 205 -21.01 -9.37 -0.89
C ILE A 205 -21.19 -9.91 -2.31
N ASN A 206 -20.47 -9.35 -3.30
CA ASN A 206 -20.56 -9.79 -4.69
C ASN A 206 -20.12 -11.25 -4.86
N ILE A 207 -19.02 -11.64 -4.21
CA ILE A 207 -18.51 -13.01 -4.23
C ILE A 207 -19.51 -13.96 -3.53
N ALA A 208 -20.06 -13.58 -2.38
CA ALA A 208 -21.06 -14.38 -1.68
C ALA A 208 -22.33 -14.57 -2.54
N ALA A 209 -22.84 -13.49 -3.15
CA ALA A 209 -23.99 -13.55 -4.03
C ALA A 209 -23.72 -14.43 -5.28
N GLY A 210 -22.51 -14.42 -5.82
CA GLY A 210 -22.13 -15.25 -6.98
C GLY A 210 -21.85 -16.72 -6.66
N LEU A 211 -21.67 -17.08 -5.39
CA LEU A 211 -21.46 -18.46 -4.94
C LEU A 211 -22.76 -19.13 -4.45
N PHE A 212 -23.68 -18.34 -3.88
CA PHE A 212 -24.92 -18.84 -3.27
C PHE A 212 -26.20 -18.48 -4.05
N GLY A 213 -26.10 -17.64 -5.08
CA GLY A 213 -27.19 -17.30 -6.00
C GLY A 213 -27.03 -17.97 -7.36
#